data_AF-A0A7S2CDF2-F1
#
_entry.id   AF-A0A7S2CDF2-F1
#
_cell.length_a   1.000
_cell.length_b   1.000
_cell.length_c   1.000
_cell.angle_alpha   90.00
_cell.angle_beta   90.00
_cell.angle_gamma   90.00
#
_symmetry.space_group_name_H-M   'P 1'
#
loop_
_entity.id
_entity.type
_entity.pdbx_description
1 polymer ?
#
loop_
_entity_poly.entity_id
_entity_poly.type
_entity_poly.pdbx_seq_one_letter_code
_entity_poly.pdbx_strand_id
1 'polypeptide(L)'
;LVCVCGNHDVGDRPTAVSIQGWRRRFGDDYFAFVVEGVRFVVINSQLYKDPSAAPALAAMQDTWLREELSVECGRRQPPWRHTVVFSHIPPFIDAPGEPEGYFTLSSVVREDLLELFAAAGVKAWFCGHYHRNAGGLFRSSATPGAEVEVVTTAAVGSNLTTEPTGDPRGLSGMAGVVLDPMLSGVRVVEVTDAGVSHRFESLSV
;
A
#
# COMPACT_ATOMS: atom_id res chain seq x y z
N LEU A 1 11.35 1.52 -13.95
CA LEU A 1 10.69 0.36 -13.31
C LEU A 1 10.85 0.52 -11.81
N VAL A 2 9.77 0.30 -11.06
CA VAL A 2 9.76 0.35 -9.58
C VAL A 2 9.28 -1.02 -9.11
N CYS A 3 9.99 -1.61 -8.16
CA CYS A 3 9.65 -2.90 -7.57
C CYS A 3 9.22 -2.69 -6.12
N VAL A 4 8.13 -3.34 -5.71
CA VAL A 4 7.61 -3.28 -4.33
C VAL A 4 7.59 -4.70 -3.80
N CYS A 5 8.19 -4.94 -2.64
CA CYS A 5 8.26 -6.28 -2.07
C CYS A 5 6.93 -6.68 -1.41
N GLY A 6 6.54 -7.93 -1.62
CA GLY A 6 5.43 -8.58 -0.94
C GLY A 6 5.85 -9.69 0.01
N ASN A 7 4.87 -10.30 0.67
CA ASN A 7 5.09 -11.41 1.59
C ASN A 7 5.71 -12.64 0.89
N HIS A 8 5.44 -12.83 -0.41
CA HIS A 8 6.07 -13.89 -1.20
C HIS A 8 7.55 -13.61 -1.56
N ASP A 9 8.02 -12.36 -1.41
CA ASP A 9 9.40 -11.97 -1.71
C ASP A 9 10.29 -11.99 -0.45
N VAL A 10 9.78 -11.43 0.65
CA VAL A 10 10.55 -11.25 1.90
C VAL A 10 10.01 -12.08 3.07
N GLY A 11 8.89 -12.78 2.91
CA GLY A 11 8.18 -13.55 3.94
C GLY A 11 7.06 -12.75 4.62
N ASP A 12 6.03 -13.43 5.14
CA ASP A 12 4.99 -12.80 5.99
C ASP A 12 5.60 -12.21 7.27
N ARG A 13 6.66 -12.84 7.77
CA ARG A 13 7.51 -12.35 8.85
C ARG A 13 8.93 -12.12 8.32
N PRO A 14 9.24 -10.93 7.79
CA PRO A 14 10.51 -10.67 7.14
C PRO A 14 11.70 -10.72 8.10
N THR A 15 12.85 -11.14 7.58
CA THR A 15 14.12 -11.20 8.31
C THR A 15 15.14 -10.30 7.65
N ALA A 16 16.22 -9.94 8.35
CA ALA A 16 17.33 -9.22 7.74
C ALA A 16 17.92 -9.95 6.51
N VAL A 17 17.92 -11.29 6.52
CA VAL A 17 18.43 -12.10 5.40
C VAL A 17 17.51 -12.03 4.18
N SER A 18 16.19 -12.14 4.37
CA SER A 18 15.23 -12.08 3.26
C SER A 18 15.16 -10.68 2.65
N ILE A 19 15.16 -9.63 3.49
CA ILE A 19 15.23 -8.22 3.04
C ILE A 19 16.53 -7.95 2.27
N GLN A 20 17.67 -8.41 2.77
CA GLN A 20 18.93 -8.27 2.02
C GLN A 20 18.92 -9.09 0.72
N GLY A 21 18.22 -10.22 0.70
CA GLY A 21 17.96 -11.02 -0.48
C GLY A 21 17.21 -10.27 -1.57
N TRP A 22 16.16 -9.54 -1.19
CA TRP A 22 15.43 -8.60 -2.06
C TRP A 22 16.34 -7.47 -2.54
N ARG A 23 17.01 -6.77 -1.60
CA ARG A 23 17.83 -5.58 -1.91
C ARG A 23 18.90 -5.84 -2.96
N ARG A 24 19.57 -6.99 -2.89
CA ARG A 24 20.59 -7.39 -3.88
C ARG A 24 20.03 -7.61 -5.29
N ARG A 25 18.74 -7.89 -5.45
CA ARG A 25 18.11 -8.25 -6.73
C ARG A 25 17.28 -7.11 -7.33
N PHE A 26 16.58 -6.37 -6.47
CA PHE A 26 15.55 -5.42 -6.89
C PHE A 26 15.80 -3.98 -6.42
N GLY A 27 16.86 -3.75 -5.63
CA GLY A 27 17.15 -2.45 -5.01
C GLY A 27 16.44 -2.28 -3.67
N ASP A 28 16.45 -1.05 -3.14
CA ASP A 28 15.92 -0.75 -1.81
C ASP A 28 14.46 -1.21 -1.64
N ASP A 29 14.12 -1.69 -0.43
CA ASP A 29 12.79 -2.19 -0.10
C ASP A 29 11.81 -1.08 0.33
N TYR A 30 12.34 0.10 0.64
CA TYR A 30 11.60 1.35 0.81
C TYR A 30 12.48 2.51 0.30
N PHE A 31 11.86 3.49 -0.34
CA PHE A 31 12.55 4.66 -0.91
C PHE A 31 11.53 5.69 -1.40
N ALA A 32 12.00 6.89 -1.71
CA ALA A 32 11.18 7.93 -2.31
C ALA A 32 11.89 8.54 -3.53
N PHE A 33 11.10 9.01 -4.49
CA PHE A 33 11.62 9.65 -5.70
C PHE A 33 10.58 10.61 -6.29
N VAL A 34 11.03 11.51 -7.17
CA VAL A 34 10.18 12.49 -7.85
C VAL A 34 10.31 12.33 -9.36
N VAL A 35 9.18 12.29 -10.06
CA VAL A 35 9.11 12.29 -11.52
C VAL A 35 8.10 13.34 -11.95
N GLU A 36 8.52 14.29 -12.78
CA GLU A 36 7.64 15.32 -13.37
C GLU A 36 6.74 16.03 -12.34
N GLY A 37 7.29 16.36 -11.17
CA GLY A 37 6.57 17.07 -10.11
C GLY A 37 5.60 16.20 -9.30
N VAL A 38 5.67 14.87 -9.40
CA VAL A 38 4.93 13.92 -8.56
C VAL A 38 5.93 13.16 -7.70
N ARG A 39 5.68 13.15 -6.38
CA ARG A 39 6.46 12.36 -5.44
C ARG A 39 5.84 10.99 -5.26
N PHE A 40 6.69 9.98 -5.29
CA PHE A 40 6.33 8.61 -5.02
C PHE A 40 7.10 8.12 -3.80
N VAL A 41 6.41 7.45 -2.89
CA VAL A 41 6.98 6.84 -1.69
C VAL A 41 6.65 5.36 -1.72
N VAL A 42 7.67 4.51 -1.62
CA VAL A 42 7.52 3.05 -1.58
C VAL A 42 7.89 2.60 -0.16
N ILE A 43 7.02 1.78 0.45
CA ILE A 43 7.26 1.21 1.77
C ILE A 43 7.22 -0.32 1.75
N ASN A 44 8.08 -0.95 2.54
CA ASN A 44 7.98 -2.38 2.82
C ASN A 44 6.90 -2.61 3.89
N SER A 45 5.67 -2.90 3.45
CA SER A 45 4.55 -3.13 4.36
C SER A 45 4.66 -4.42 5.19
N GLN A 46 5.56 -5.36 4.84
CA GLN A 46 5.76 -6.56 5.64
C GLN A 46 6.37 -6.23 7.01
N LEU A 47 7.24 -5.22 7.07
CA LEU A 47 7.79 -4.71 8.33
C LEU A 47 6.72 -4.03 9.20
N TYR A 48 5.63 -3.54 8.61
CA TYR A 48 4.49 -3.01 9.34
C TYR A 48 3.49 -4.09 9.79
N LYS A 49 3.40 -5.21 9.05
CA LYS A 49 2.51 -6.33 9.37
C LYS A 49 3.05 -7.23 10.46
N ASP A 50 4.31 -7.66 10.37
CA ASP A 50 4.98 -8.46 11.39
C ASP A 50 6.49 -8.15 11.45
N PRO A 51 6.90 -7.17 12.27
CA PRO A 51 8.32 -6.80 12.42
C PRO A 51 9.11 -7.77 13.31
N SER A 52 8.52 -8.82 13.88
CA SER A 52 9.10 -9.53 15.03
C SER A 52 10.46 -10.17 14.77
N ALA A 53 10.78 -10.52 13.52
CA ALA A 53 12.09 -11.06 13.14
C ALA A 53 13.08 -10.02 12.59
N ALA A 54 12.67 -8.75 12.47
CA ALA A 54 13.51 -7.63 12.02
C ALA A 54 13.11 -6.27 12.65
N PRO A 55 12.95 -6.17 13.99
CA PRO A 55 12.39 -4.98 14.62
C PRO A 55 13.25 -3.72 14.42
N ALA A 56 14.58 -3.87 14.35
CA ALA A 56 15.48 -2.76 14.07
C ALA A 56 15.29 -2.19 12.65
N LEU A 57 15.07 -3.04 11.64
CA LEU A 57 14.82 -2.60 10.26
C LEU A 57 13.45 -1.93 10.15
N ALA A 58 12.44 -2.44 10.86
CA ALA A 58 11.13 -1.81 10.93
C ALA A 58 11.22 -0.40 11.54
N ALA A 59 11.95 -0.24 12.65
CA ALA A 59 12.18 1.05 13.29
C ALA A 59 12.94 2.04 12.39
N MET A 60 13.93 1.55 11.63
CA MET A 60 14.65 2.37 10.64
C MET A 60 13.73 2.86 9.53
N GLN A 61 12.87 1.99 8.97
CA GLN A 61 11.88 2.40 7.97
C GLN A 61 10.89 3.41 8.55
N ASP A 62 10.38 3.17 9.75
CA ASP A 62 9.39 4.07 10.36
C ASP A 62 9.97 5.47 10.63
N THR A 63 11.20 5.52 11.15
CA THR A 63 11.92 6.78 11.36
C THR A 63 12.12 7.50 10.03
N TRP A 64 12.64 6.80 9.02
CA TRP A 64 12.83 7.36 7.68
C TRP A 64 11.51 7.87 7.09
N LEU A 65 10.42 7.10 7.18
CA LEU A 65 9.13 7.47 6.61
C LEU A 65 8.59 8.76 7.24
N ARG A 66 8.69 8.88 8.57
CA ARG A 66 8.26 10.08 9.29
C ARG A 66 9.12 11.29 8.97
N GLU A 67 10.43 11.12 8.79
CA GLU A 67 11.33 12.18 8.35
C GLU A 67 11.02 12.61 6.91
N GLU A 68 10.86 11.63 6.01
CA GLU A 68 10.54 11.82 4.60
C GLU A 68 9.18 12.55 4.43
N LEU A 69 8.19 12.21 5.26
CA LEU A 69 6.87 12.84 5.25
C LEU A 69 6.74 14.05 6.17
N SER A 70 7.76 14.36 6.97
CA SER A 70 7.74 15.55 7.80
C SER A 70 7.58 16.76 6.88
N VAL A 71 6.57 17.58 7.17
CA VAL A 71 6.38 18.85 6.48
C VAL A 71 7.67 19.62 6.72
N GLU A 72 8.46 19.90 5.66
CA GLU A 72 9.64 20.77 5.75
C GLU A 72 9.18 22.13 6.32
N CYS A 73 9.21 22.25 7.65
CA CYS A 73 8.88 23.45 8.41
C CYS A 73 9.83 24.56 7.94
N GLY A 74 9.42 25.33 6.94
CA GLY A 74 10.20 26.43 6.38
C GLY A 74 10.03 26.64 4.88
N ARG A 75 9.58 25.65 4.11
CA ARG A 75 9.21 25.84 2.70
C ARG A 75 7.73 26.17 2.58
N ARG A 76 7.42 27.27 1.88
CA ARG A 76 6.02 27.69 1.67
C ARG A 76 5.20 26.62 0.94
N GLN A 77 5.82 25.77 0.10
CA GLN A 77 5.23 24.59 -0.55
C GLN A 77 6.31 23.55 -0.93
N PRO A 78 5.98 22.24 -0.95
CA PRO A 78 6.86 21.20 -1.47
C PRO A 78 7.11 21.39 -3.00
N PRO A 79 8.24 20.88 -3.54
CA PRO A 79 8.55 20.99 -4.96
C PRO A 79 7.73 20.02 -5.85
N TRP A 80 6.84 19.22 -5.27
CA TRP A 80 5.93 18.32 -5.96
C TRP A 80 4.47 18.72 -5.71
N ARG A 81 3.60 18.39 -6.65
CA ARG A 81 2.16 18.70 -6.64
C ARG A 81 1.35 17.64 -5.92
N HIS A 82 1.73 16.38 -6.12
CA HIS A 82 1.05 15.22 -5.56
C HIS A 82 2.07 14.29 -4.90
N THR A 83 1.63 13.61 -3.85
CA THR A 83 2.36 12.49 -3.26
C THR A 83 1.52 11.23 -3.44
N VAL A 84 2.15 10.15 -3.90
CA VAL A 84 1.54 8.83 -4.07
C VAL A 84 2.36 7.81 -3.30
N VAL A 85 1.70 6.89 -2.60
CA VAL A 85 2.35 5.82 -1.85
C VAL A 85 2.10 4.47 -2.51
N PHE A 86 3.11 3.60 -2.49
CA PHE A 86 3.02 2.20 -2.89
C PHE A 86 3.39 1.26 -1.74
N SER A 87 2.58 0.23 -1.54
CA SER A 87 2.90 -0.90 -0.66
C SER A 87 2.31 -2.19 -1.22
N HIS A 88 2.67 -3.34 -0.62
CA HIS A 88 2.02 -4.60 -0.96
C HIS A 88 0.73 -4.81 -0.16
N ILE A 89 0.79 -4.71 1.17
CA ILE A 89 -0.36 -4.92 2.05
C ILE A 89 -1.17 -3.63 2.15
N PRO A 90 -2.48 -3.67 1.88
CA PRO A 90 -3.36 -2.53 2.08
C PRO A 90 -3.64 -2.26 3.57
N PRO A 91 -3.92 -1.00 3.94
CA PRO A 91 -4.39 -0.67 5.28
C PRO A 91 -5.78 -1.27 5.56
N PHE A 92 -6.66 -1.31 4.56
CA PHE A 92 -8.02 -1.85 4.66
C PHE A 92 -8.54 -2.33 3.29
N ILE A 93 -9.63 -3.10 3.28
CA ILE A 93 -10.32 -3.58 2.09
C ILE A 93 -11.48 -2.66 1.73
N ASP A 94 -12.41 -2.43 2.67
CA ASP A 94 -13.65 -1.68 2.43
C ASP A 94 -13.67 -0.37 3.22
N ALA A 95 -13.23 -0.39 4.48
CA ALA A 95 -13.32 0.78 5.36
C ALA A 95 -12.15 0.88 6.35
N PRO A 96 -11.68 2.11 6.68
CA PRO A 96 -10.58 2.32 7.63
C PRO A 96 -10.81 1.71 9.02
N GLY A 97 -12.08 1.62 9.46
CA GLY A 97 -12.48 1.06 10.75
C GLY A 97 -12.88 -0.42 10.73
N GLU A 98 -12.63 -1.15 9.64
CA GLU A 98 -13.02 -2.55 9.53
C GLU A 98 -12.25 -3.47 10.50
N PRO A 99 -12.83 -4.56 11.01
CA PRO A 99 -12.09 -5.57 11.75
C PRO A 99 -10.79 -6.02 11.08
N GLU A 100 -9.78 -6.33 11.89
CA GLU A 100 -8.49 -6.81 11.39
C GLU A 100 -8.63 -8.14 10.65
N GLY A 101 -7.83 -8.29 9.59
CA GLY A 101 -7.81 -9.48 8.76
C GLY A 101 -6.40 -9.97 8.45
N TYR A 102 -6.33 -11.07 7.72
CA TYR A 102 -5.07 -11.55 7.15
C TYR A 102 -4.52 -10.53 6.14
N PHE A 103 -5.39 -10.05 5.24
CA PHE A 103 -5.00 -9.22 4.09
C PHE A 103 -4.68 -7.76 4.40
N THR A 104 -4.86 -7.29 5.63
CA THR A 104 -4.76 -5.87 5.98
C THR A 104 -3.78 -5.61 7.11
N LEU A 105 -3.29 -4.38 7.22
CA LEU A 105 -2.51 -3.97 8.40
C LEU A 105 -3.39 -3.98 9.66
N SER A 106 -2.78 -4.12 10.84
CA SER A 106 -3.51 -4.02 12.11
C SER A 106 -4.12 -2.64 12.28
N SER A 107 -5.18 -2.54 13.07
CA SER A 107 -5.92 -1.31 13.37
C SER A 107 -4.99 -0.20 13.83
N VAL A 108 -4.12 -0.48 14.80
CA VAL A 108 -3.15 0.47 15.35
C VAL A 108 -2.19 0.98 14.27
N VAL A 109 -1.63 0.10 13.45
CA VAL A 109 -0.63 0.47 12.44
C VAL A 109 -1.27 1.24 11.29
N ARG A 110 -2.43 0.79 10.80
CA ARG A 110 -3.08 1.47 9.68
C ARG A 110 -3.63 2.84 10.10
N GLU A 111 -4.15 3.00 11.31
CA GLU A 111 -4.65 4.30 11.78
C GLU A 111 -3.52 5.34 11.84
N ASP A 112 -2.36 4.96 12.41
CA ASP A 112 -1.18 5.84 12.46
C ASP A 112 -0.67 6.21 11.06
N LEU A 113 -0.54 5.22 10.16
CA LEU A 113 -0.08 5.49 8.78
C LEU A 113 -1.08 6.31 7.96
N LEU A 114 -2.38 6.05 8.09
CA LEU A 114 -3.42 6.80 7.38
C LEU A 114 -3.44 8.27 7.83
N GLU A 115 -3.34 8.54 9.12
CA GLU A 115 -3.25 9.91 9.65
C GLU A 115 -1.95 10.59 9.21
N LEU A 116 -0.81 9.88 9.27
CA LEU A 116 0.48 10.39 8.76
C LEU A 116 0.40 10.77 7.28
N PHE A 117 -0.18 9.90 6.44
CA PHE A 117 -0.28 10.12 5.00
C PHE A 117 -1.27 11.23 4.66
N ALA A 118 -2.40 11.31 5.37
CA ALA A 118 -3.35 12.39 5.19
C ALA A 118 -2.71 13.74 5.56
N ALA A 119 -2.03 13.83 6.71
CA ALA A 119 -1.34 15.04 7.13
C ALA A 119 -0.24 15.47 6.15
N ALA A 120 0.44 14.51 5.51
CA ALA A 120 1.46 14.75 4.49
C ALA A 120 0.88 15.06 3.09
N GLY A 121 -0.45 15.11 2.93
CA GLY A 121 -1.11 15.41 1.67
C GLY A 121 -0.97 14.33 0.61
N VAL A 122 -0.79 13.07 1.01
CA VAL A 122 -0.82 11.90 0.10
C VAL A 122 -2.18 11.83 -0.58
N LYS A 123 -2.19 11.72 -1.90
CA LYS A 123 -3.43 11.65 -2.69
C LYS A 123 -3.95 10.23 -2.83
N ALA A 124 -3.05 9.30 -3.12
CA ALA A 124 -3.40 7.91 -3.33
C ALA A 124 -2.36 6.96 -2.71
N TRP A 125 -2.84 5.87 -2.14
CA TRP A 125 -2.05 4.76 -1.65
C TRP A 125 -2.43 3.48 -2.41
N PHE A 126 -1.59 3.10 -3.36
CA PHE A 126 -1.78 1.91 -4.19
C PHE A 126 -1.18 0.66 -3.52
N CYS A 127 -1.99 -0.39 -3.46
CA CYS A 127 -1.72 -1.63 -2.76
C CYS A 127 -2.03 -2.87 -3.63
N GLY A 128 -1.56 -4.03 -3.18
CA GLY A 128 -1.84 -5.34 -3.77
C GLY A 128 -2.35 -6.33 -2.71
N HIS A 129 -1.75 -7.52 -2.66
CA HIS A 129 -1.95 -8.58 -1.65
C HIS A 129 -3.35 -9.21 -1.53
N TYR A 130 -4.44 -8.47 -1.72
CA TYR A 130 -5.82 -8.98 -1.58
C TYR A 130 -6.31 -9.78 -2.80
N HIS A 131 -5.59 -9.71 -3.92
CA HIS A 131 -5.91 -10.43 -5.17
C HIS A 131 -7.33 -10.15 -5.70
N ARG A 132 -7.90 -9.00 -5.34
CA ARG A 132 -9.18 -8.47 -5.80
C ARG A 132 -9.08 -6.95 -5.81
N ASN A 133 -9.94 -6.29 -6.59
CA ASN A 133 -10.08 -4.85 -6.50
C ASN A 133 -10.81 -4.48 -5.21
N ALA A 134 -10.24 -3.55 -4.45
CA ALA A 134 -10.80 -3.03 -3.22
C ALA A 134 -10.23 -1.64 -2.94
N GLY A 135 -10.64 -1.04 -1.83
CA GLY A 135 -10.19 0.28 -1.42
C GLY A 135 -11.34 1.19 -1.03
N GLY A 136 -11.00 2.43 -0.74
CA GLY A 136 -11.92 3.43 -0.26
C GLY A 136 -11.20 4.69 0.18
N LEU A 137 -11.97 5.66 0.65
CA LEU A 137 -11.46 6.96 1.04
C LEU A 137 -11.32 7.03 2.56
N PHE A 138 -10.11 7.33 3.03
CA PHE A 138 -9.87 7.73 4.41
C PHE A 138 -9.96 9.25 4.52
N ARG A 139 -10.65 9.74 5.55
CA ARG A 139 -10.67 11.17 5.90
C ARG A 139 -10.07 11.32 7.29
N SER A 140 -9.07 12.18 7.39
CA SER A 140 -8.35 12.42 8.63
C SER A 140 -9.27 13.03 9.68
N SER A 141 -9.17 12.49 10.90
CA SER A 141 -9.82 13.08 12.08
C SER A 141 -8.97 14.20 12.69
N ALA A 142 -7.64 14.10 12.54
CA ALA A 142 -6.67 15.04 13.10
C ALA A 142 -6.42 16.28 12.22
N THR A 143 -6.60 16.15 10.90
CA THR A 143 -6.31 17.19 9.90
C THR A 143 -7.54 17.46 9.03
N PRO A 144 -8.38 18.45 9.38
CA PRO A 144 -9.61 18.73 8.65
C PRO A 144 -9.40 18.96 7.15
N GLY A 145 -10.15 18.24 6.33
CA GLY A 145 -10.07 18.32 4.86
C GLY A 145 -8.93 17.51 4.24
N ALA A 146 -8.08 16.85 5.03
CA ALA A 146 -7.11 15.90 4.53
C ALA A 146 -7.77 14.52 4.32
N GLU A 147 -7.52 13.94 3.15
CA GLU A 147 -8.04 12.64 2.75
C GLU A 147 -7.01 11.88 1.93
N VAL A 148 -7.09 10.55 1.98
CA VAL A 148 -6.24 9.62 1.24
C VAL A 148 -7.11 8.57 0.59
N GLU A 149 -7.02 8.43 -0.73
CA GLU A 149 -7.63 7.31 -1.43
C GLU A 149 -6.74 6.07 -1.31
N VAL A 150 -7.28 4.98 -0.78
CA VAL A 150 -6.60 3.68 -0.76
C VAL A 150 -7.15 2.86 -1.91
N VAL A 151 -6.25 2.26 -2.69
CA VAL A 151 -6.60 1.53 -3.90
C VAL A 151 -5.86 0.21 -3.92
N THR A 152 -6.60 -0.89 -3.81
CA THR A 152 -6.04 -2.23 -3.91
C THR A 152 -6.33 -2.78 -5.30
N THR A 153 -5.28 -3.16 -6.03
CA THR A 153 -5.43 -3.75 -7.36
C THR A 153 -5.56 -5.27 -7.28
N ALA A 154 -6.44 -5.83 -8.11
CA ALA A 154 -6.52 -7.27 -8.31
C ALA A 154 -5.22 -7.83 -8.91
N ALA A 155 -5.03 -9.14 -8.78
CA ALA A 155 -3.86 -9.81 -9.31
C ALA A 155 -3.95 -9.96 -10.84
N VAL A 156 -2.81 -9.88 -11.53
CA VAL A 156 -2.72 -10.18 -12.98
C VAL A 156 -2.95 -11.67 -13.27
N GLY A 157 -2.79 -12.55 -12.28
CA GLY A 157 -3.00 -13.99 -12.42
C GLY A 157 -4.08 -14.50 -11.47
N SER A 158 -3.64 -15.18 -10.42
CA SER A 158 -4.51 -15.85 -9.46
C SER A 158 -5.37 -14.87 -8.66
N ASN A 159 -6.68 -14.86 -8.89
CA ASN A 159 -7.63 -14.09 -8.09
C ASN A 159 -8.26 -14.98 -7.02
N LEU A 160 -8.53 -14.44 -5.84
CA LEU A 160 -9.10 -15.19 -4.74
C LEU A 160 -10.63 -15.17 -4.80
N THR A 161 -11.30 -16.26 -4.44
CA THR A 161 -12.76 -16.29 -4.22
C THR A 161 -13.08 -16.43 -2.74
N THR A 162 -14.24 -15.93 -2.32
CA THR A 162 -14.71 -16.01 -0.92
C THR A 162 -15.86 -16.99 -0.85
N GLU A 163 -15.89 -17.82 0.20
CA GLU A 163 -17.04 -18.67 0.50
C GLU A 163 -18.29 -17.80 0.71
N PRO A 164 -19.49 -18.24 0.31
CA PRO A 164 -20.71 -17.42 0.42
C PRO A 164 -20.98 -16.86 1.82
N THR A 165 -20.56 -17.57 2.86
CA THR A 165 -20.68 -17.15 4.28
C THR A 165 -19.31 -16.88 4.93
N GLY A 166 -18.24 -16.85 4.13
CA GLY A 166 -16.88 -16.63 4.60
C GLY A 166 -16.57 -15.16 4.84
N ASP A 167 -15.67 -14.89 5.79
CA ASP A 167 -15.15 -13.53 5.98
C ASP A 167 -14.11 -13.21 4.89
N PRO A 168 -14.36 -12.26 3.97
CA PRO A 168 -13.42 -11.94 2.90
C PRO A 168 -12.07 -11.39 3.39
N ARG A 169 -11.99 -10.92 4.65
CA ARG A 169 -10.76 -10.38 5.26
C ARG A 169 -9.84 -11.48 5.81
N GLY A 170 -10.36 -12.68 6.03
CA GLY A 170 -9.67 -13.79 6.66
C GLY A 170 -9.30 -14.90 5.68
N LEU A 171 -8.21 -15.61 5.97
CA LEU A 171 -7.88 -16.85 5.26
C LEU A 171 -9.00 -17.90 5.36
N SER A 172 -9.71 -17.93 6.48
CA SER A 172 -10.84 -18.85 6.72
C SER A 172 -12.03 -18.61 5.80
N GLY A 173 -12.17 -17.42 5.20
CA GLY A 173 -13.20 -17.12 4.23
C GLY A 173 -12.81 -17.41 2.79
N MET A 174 -11.55 -17.78 2.51
CA MET A 174 -11.09 -18.09 1.17
C MET A 174 -11.71 -19.41 0.68
N ALA A 175 -12.41 -19.36 -0.46
CA ALA A 175 -12.98 -20.55 -1.12
C ALA A 175 -11.98 -21.20 -2.08
N GLY A 176 -11.16 -20.41 -2.74
CA GLY A 176 -10.18 -20.92 -3.69
C GLY A 176 -9.51 -19.82 -4.50
N VAL A 177 -8.79 -20.29 -5.52
CA VAL A 177 -8.06 -19.47 -6.48
C VAL A 177 -8.63 -19.70 -7.87
N VAL A 178 -8.89 -18.62 -8.61
CA VAL A 178 -9.37 -18.67 -9.99
C VAL A 178 -8.42 -17.90 -10.91
N LEU A 179 -8.29 -18.40 -12.14
CA LEU A 179 -7.63 -17.71 -13.25
C LEU A 179 -8.72 -17.26 -14.22
N ASP A 180 -9.15 -16.02 -14.07
CA ASP A 180 -10.26 -15.45 -14.84
C ASP A 180 -9.80 -14.15 -15.50
N PRO A 181 -9.82 -14.03 -16.84
CA PRO A 181 -9.41 -12.81 -17.54
C PRO A 181 -10.30 -11.59 -17.25
N MET A 182 -11.53 -11.79 -16.75
CA MET A 182 -12.41 -10.70 -16.32
C MET A 182 -11.99 -10.13 -14.96
N LEU A 183 -11.41 -10.96 -14.09
CA LEU A 183 -10.95 -10.56 -12.75
C LEU A 183 -9.47 -10.15 -12.75
N SER A 184 -8.69 -10.76 -13.64
CA SER A 184 -7.27 -10.49 -13.83
C SER A 184 -7.06 -9.23 -14.64
N GLY A 185 -6.08 -8.41 -14.28
CA GLY A 185 -5.89 -7.14 -14.96
C GLY A 185 -4.79 -6.28 -14.36
N VAL A 186 -4.65 -5.09 -14.93
CA VAL A 186 -3.70 -4.07 -14.51
C VAL A 186 -4.43 -2.77 -14.21
N ARG A 187 -3.91 -2.02 -13.25
CA ARG A 187 -4.43 -0.68 -12.95
C ARG A 187 -3.65 0.35 -13.73
N VAL A 188 -4.36 1.13 -14.54
CA VAL A 188 -3.82 2.28 -15.24
C VAL A 188 -4.09 3.52 -14.40
N VAL A 189 -3.03 4.26 -14.08
CA VAL A 189 -3.08 5.48 -13.27
C VAL A 189 -2.70 6.66 -14.15
N GLU A 190 -3.55 7.68 -14.15
CA GLU A 190 -3.32 8.95 -14.82
C GLU A 190 -3.07 10.02 -13.76
N VAL A 191 -1.97 10.75 -13.89
CA VAL A 191 -1.62 11.84 -12.98
C VAL A 191 -1.60 13.14 -13.77
N THR A 192 -2.41 14.10 -13.34
CA THR A 192 -2.57 15.42 -13.95
C THR A 192 -2.35 16.50 -12.90
N ASP A 193 -2.31 17.77 -13.31
CA ASP A 193 -2.29 18.89 -12.37
C ASP A 193 -3.51 18.89 -11.42
N ALA A 194 -4.66 18.37 -11.88
CA ALA A 194 -5.90 18.34 -11.11
C ALA A 194 -5.93 17.22 -10.05
N GLY A 195 -5.12 16.17 -10.20
CA GLY A 195 -5.11 15.05 -9.28
C GLY A 195 -4.61 13.75 -9.88
N VAL A 196 -4.86 12.67 -9.13
CA VAL A 196 -4.57 11.29 -9.51
C VAL A 196 -5.91 10.60 -9.80
N SER A 197 -6.06 10.00 -10.97
CA SER A 197 -7.20 9.16 -11.33
C SER A 197 -6.71 7.79 -11.77
N HIS A 198 -7.57 6.77 -11.70
CA HIS A 198 -7.19 5.43 -12.09
C HIS A 198 -8.38 4.61 -12.59
N ARG A 199 -8.08 3.58 -13.39
CA ARG A 199 -9.05 2.56 -13.79
C ARG A 199 -8.39 1.20 -13.82
N PHE A 200 -9.19 0.16 -13.57
CA PHE A 200 -8.75 -1.22 -13.70
C PHE A 200 -9.09 -1.71 -15.09
N GLU A 201 -8.10 -2.22 -15.81
CA GLU A 201 -8.23 -2.82 -17.13
C GLU A 201 -8.09 -4.32 -16.98
N SER A 202 -9.19 -5.06 -17.17
CA SER A 202 -9.17 -6.52 -17.18
C SER A 202 -8.43 -7.04 -18.42
N LEU A 203 -7.95 -8.28 -18.35
CA LEU A 203 -7.27 -8.96 -19.47
C LEU A 203 -8.26 -9.50 -20.52
N SER A 204 -9.57 -9.35 -20.29
CA SER A 204 -10.60 -9.65 -21.27
C SER A 204 -10.53 -8.65 -22.43
N VAL A 205 -10.05 -9.13 -23.58
CA VAL A 205 -10.06 -8.42 -24.87
C VAL A 205 -11.47 -8.35 -25.47
#